data_AF-I3YEZ5-F1
#
_entry.id   AF-I3YEZ5-F1
#
_cell.length_a   1.000
_cell.length_b   1.000
_cell.length_c   1.000
_cell.angle_alpha   90.00
_cell.angle_beta   90.00
_cell.angle_gamma   90.00
#
_symmetry.space_group_name_H-M   'P 1'
#
loop_
_entity.id
_entity.type
_entity.pdbx_description
1 polymer ?
#
loop_
_entity_poly.entity_id
_entity_poly.type
_entity_poly.pdbx_seq_one_letter_code
_entity_poly.pdbx_strand_id
1 'polypeptide(L)'
;MAVDILIIRNKADAATIGTHAIGDGLKSHLESKGFSVTDLSDEQASPENVNLWLSSNPIQTKKLVVALDHGSCTAFYGEKNGEVTAVITQSNCEDLTKQLHVYTFACLTNGDNCVGQTAISKGCYSWLGYVVRAIASTH
;
A
#
# COMPACT_ATOMS: atom_id res chain seq x y z
N MET A 1 -0.74 -2.96 -22.07
CA MET A 1 -1.94 -2.29 -21.52
C MET A 1 -1.46 -1.42 -20.36
N ALA A 2 -1.97 -0.19 -20.23
CA ALA A 2 -1.64 0.66 -19.08
C ALA A 2 -2.26 0.05 -17.82
N VAL A 3 -1.52 0.03 -16.70
CA VAL A 3 -2.01 -0.49 -15.43
C VAL A 3 -2.50 0.67 -14.58
N ASP A 4 -3.72 0.54 -14.06
CA ASP A 4 -4.40 1.63 -13.36
C ASP A 4 -4.18 1.58 -11.85
N ILE A 5 -4.11 0.36 -11.28
CA ILE A 5 -4.18 0.16 -9.82
C ILE A 5 -3.19 -0.90 -9.37
N LEU A 6 -2.45 -0.61 -8.30
CA LEU A 6 -1.68 -1.58 -7.52
C LEU A 6 -2.39 -1.87 -6.21
N ILE A 7 -2.60 -3.14 -5.88
CA ILE A 7 -2.98 -3.61 -4.55
C ILE A 7 -1.77 -4.29 -3.91
N ILE A 8 -1.44 -3.92 -2.67
CA ILE A 8 -0.39 -4.54 -1.86
C ILE A 8 -1.06 -5.10 -0.60
N ARG A 9 -0.82 -6.38 -0.28
CA ARG A 9 -1.42 -7.05 0.88
C ARG A 9 -0.63 -8.28 1.29
N ASN A 10 -0.72 -8.68 2.56
CA ASN A 10 -0.18 -9.96 3.03
C ASN A 10 -1.13 -10.63 4.01
N LYS A 11 -0.81 -11.86 4.41
CA LYS A 11 -1.49 -12.59 5.49
C LYS A 11 -0.52 -13.20 6.51
N ALA A 12 0.63 -12.54 6.73
CA ALA A 12 1.68 -13.00 7.63
C ALA A 12 1.21 -13.15 9.09
N ASP A 13 0.16 -12.43 9.51
CA ASP A 13 -0.43 -12.60 10.85
C ASP A 13 -1.96 -12.39 10.90
N ALA A 14 -2.53 -12.56 12.09
CA ALA A 14 -3.96 -12.49 12.33
C ALA A 14 -4.58 -11.12 11.97
N ALA A 15 -3.83 -10.03 12.11
CA ALA A 15 -4.34 -8.70 11.77
C ALA A 15 -4.42 -8.51 10.24
N THR A 16 -3.49 -9.10 9.50
CA THR A 16 -3.44 -8.94 8.04
C THR A 16 -4.37 -9.89 7.29
N ILE A 17 -4.83 -10.99 7.89
CA ILE A 17 -5.88 -11.86 7.30
C ILE A 17 -7.16 -11.07 6.95
N GLY A 18 -7.59 -10.15 7.84
CA GLY A 18 -8.79 -9.35 7.61
C GLY A 18 -8.62 -8.37 6.46
N THR A 19 -7.49 -7.67 6.39
CA THR A 19 -7.17 -6.74 5.30
C THR A 19 -6.91 -7.46 3.98
N HIS A 20 -6.37 -8.68 4.03
CA HIS A 20 -6.20 -9.55 2.87
C HIS A 20 -7.54 -9.89 2.21
N ALA A 21 -8.54 -10.31 3.00
CA ALA A 21 -9.87 -10.64 2.48
C ALA A 21 -10.60 -9.42 1.87
N ILE A 22 -10.41 -8.23 2.46
CA ILE A 22 -10.86 -6.96 1.85
C ILE A 22 -10.20 -6.76 0.49
N GLY A 23 -8.90 -7.05 0.37
CA GLY A 23 -8.14 -6.98 -0.87
C GLY A 23 -8.69 -7.90 -1.98
N ASP A 24 -9.03 -9.14 -1.66
CA ASP A 24 -9.63 -10.10 -2.63
C ASP A 24 -10.94 -9.57 -3.22
N GLY A 25 -11.83 -9.05 -2.35
CA GLY A 25 -13.10 -8.47 -2.77
C GLY A 25 -12.92 -7.19 -3.60
N LEU A 26 -11.99 -6.33 -3.19
CA LEU A 26 -11.68 -5.08 -3.89
C LEU A 26 -11.12 -5.33 -5.30
N LYS A 27 -10.16 -6.26 -5.43
CA LYS A 27 -9.61 -6.66 -6.73
C LYS A 27 -10.71 -7.11 -7.67
N SER A 28 -11.50 -8.08 -7.23
CA SER A 28 -12.61 -8.63 -8.02
C SER A 28 -13.59 -7.55 -8.44
N HIS A 29 -13.92 -6.61 -7.54
CA HIS A 29 -14.78 -5.48 -7.85
C HIS A 29 -14.18 -4.55 -8.92
N LEU A 30 -12.91 -4.15 -8.77
CA LEU A 30 -12.24 -3.24 -9.70
C LEU A 30 -12.08 -3.86 -11.09
N GLU A 31 -11.67 -5.13 -11.17
CA GLU A 31 -11.57 -5.86 -12.43
C GLU A 31 -12.95 -5.99 -13.11
N SER A 32 -14.03 -6.21 -12.35
CA SER A 32 -15.40 -6.23 -12.90
C SER A 32 -15.86 -4.88 -13.48
N LYS A 33 -15.21 -3.78 -13.10
CA LYS A 33 -15.44 -2.44 -13.64
C LYS A 33 -14.52 -2.09 -14.81
N GLY A 34 -13.65 -3.02 -15.22
CA GLY A 34 -12.75 -2.87 -16.36
C GLY A 34 -11.41 -2.21 -16.03
N PHE A 35 -11.06 -2.05 -14.75
CA PHE A 35 -9.73 -1.55 -14.36
C PHE A 35 -8.66 -2.65 -14.51
N SER A 36 -7.45 -2.26 -14.93
CA SER A 36 -6.29 -3.15 -14.87
C SER A 36 -5.67 -3.11 -13.48
N VAL A 37 -5.76 -4.21 -12.74
CA VAL A 37 -5.24 -4.34 -11.36
C VAL A 37 -3.98 -5.21 -11.35
N THR A 38 -2.90 -4.73 -10.74
CA THR A 38 -1.81 -5.58 -10.25
C THR A 38 -2.02 -5.85 -8.78
N ASP A 39 -1.91 -7.11 -8.38
CA ASP A 39 -2.10 -7.57 -7.01
C ASP A 39 -0.80 -8.24 -6.55
N LEU A 40 -0.09 -7.58 -5.64
CA LEU A 40 1.08 -8.12 -4.97
C LEU A 40 0.65 -8.62 -3.60
N SER A 41 0.35 -9.92 -3.52
CA SER A 41 -0.10 -10.60 -2.31
C SER A 41 0.98 -11.47 -1.67
N ASP A 42 1.00 -11.54 -0.34
CA ASP A 42 1.90 -12.39 0.45
C ASP A 42 3.37 -12.16 0.09
N GLU A 43 4.17 -13.19 -0.21
CA GLU A 43 5.57 -13.04 -0.65
C GLU A 43 5.76 -12.11 -1.86
N GLN A 44 4.71 -11.87 -2.66
CA GLN A 44 4.79 -10.92 -3.77
C GLN A 44 4.75 -9.46 -3.30
N ALA A 45 4.25 -9.19 -2.10
CA ALA A 45 4.26 -7.88 -1.43
C ALA A 45 5.64 -7.51 -0.85
N SER A 46 6.72 -8.11 -1.36
CA SER A 46 8.08 -7.84 -0.93
C SER A 46 8.54 -6.43 -1.31
N PRO A 47 9.49 -5.85 -0.56
CA PRO A 47 10.10 -4.57 -0.90
C PRO A 47 10.62 -4.53 -2.34
N GLU A 48 11.26 -5.61 -2.80
CA GLU A 48 11.83 -5.69 -4.15
C GLU A 48 10.75 -5.59 -5.23
N ASN A 49 9.65 -6.33 -5.08
CA ASN A 49 8.57 -6.37 -6.07
C ASN A 49 7.78 -5.07 -6.08
N VAL A 50 7.48 -4.52 -4.91
CA VAL A 50 6.77 -3.23 -4.80
C VAL A 50 7.64 -2.11 -5.37
N ASN A 51 8.93 -2.06 -5.03
CA ASN A 51 9.85 -1.07 -5.59
C ASN A 51 9.95 -1.18 -7.11
N LEU A 52 10.05 -2.40 -7.65
CA LEU A 52 10.08 -2.64 -9.09
C LEU A 52 8.82 -2.11 -9.78
N TRP A 53 7.64 -2.34 -9.19
CA TRP A 53 6.38 -1.89 -9.76
C TRP A 53 6.22 -0.35 -9.68
N LEU A 54 6.60 0.26 -8.56
CA LEU A 54 6.45 1.70 -8.36
C LEU A 54 7.49 2.50 -9.16
N SER A 55 8.71 1.99 -9.32
CA SER A 55 9.80 2.68 -10.05
C SER A 55 9.76 2.51 -11.57
N SER A 56 8.96 1.57 -12.11
CA SER A 56 8.80 1.38 -13.55
C SER A 56 7.97 2.53 -14.16
N ASN A 57 8.69 3.54 -14.66
CA ASN A 57 8.24 4.89 -15.00
C ASN A 57 7.38 5.07 -16.30
N PRO A 58 7.39 4.20 -17.34
CA PRO A 58 6.65 4.52 -18.58
C PRO A 58 5.18 4.04 -18.66
N ILE A 59 4.62 3.41 -17.62
CA ILE A 59 3.24 2.84 -17.62
C ILE A 59 2.23 3.70 -16.81
N GLN A 60 2.70 4.79 -16.19
CA GLN A 60 2.05 5.40 -15.01
C GLN A 60 0.94 6.43 -15.31
N THR A 61 0.00 6.13 -16.21
CA THR A 61 -0.96 7.18 -16.62
C THR A 61 -2.01 7.54 -15.54
N LYS A 62 -2.31 6.68 -14.55
CA LYS A 62 -3.27 6.97 -13.44
C LYS A 62 -3.08 6.16 -12.13
N LYS A 63 -1.84 5.86 -11.71
CA LYS A 63 -1.56 4.87 -10.66
C LYS A 63 -2.15 5.23 -9.28
N LEU A 64 -3.24 4.55 -8.92
CA LEU A 64 -3.74 4.43 -7.55
C LEU A 64 -3.03 3.23 -6.88
N VAL A 65 -2.50 3.44 -5.67
CA VAL A 65 -1.96 2.38 -4.81
C VAL A 65 -2.92 2.14 -3.66
N VAL A 66 -3.36 0.89 -3.48
CA VAL A 66 -4.17 0.45 -2.35
C VAL A 66 -3.35 -0.53 -1.50
N ALA A 67 -2.99 -0.10 -0.31
CA ALA A 67 -2.05 -0.78 0.58
C ALA A 67 -2.80 -1.30 1.82
N LEU A 68 -2.88 -2.63 1.98
CA LEU A 68 -3.76 -3.32 2.93
C LEU A 68 -2.94 -4.23 3.86
N ASP A 69 -2.33 -3.64 4.88
CA ASP A 69 -1.32 -4.33 5.70
C ASP A 69 -1.09 -3.59 7.04
N HIS A 70 -0.01 -3.92 7.73
CA HIS A 70 0.51 -3.13 8.83
C HIS A 70 0.99 -1.76 8.40
N GLY A 71 0.94 -0.86 9.37
CA GLY A 71 1.44 0.50 9.22
C GLY A 71 2.02 1.00 10.54
N SER A 72 2.94 1.92 10.40
CA SER A 72 3.49 2.72 11.48
C SER A 72 3.64 4.16 11.00
N CYS A 73 4.06 5.04 11.92
CA CYS A 73 4.33 6.42 11.53
C CYS A 73 5.51 6.51 10.54
N THR A 74 6.43 5.55 10.52
CA THR A 74 7.63 5.60 9.68
C THR A 74 7.53 4.75 8.42
N ALA A 75 6.57 3.82 8.33
CA ALA A 75 6.46 2.91 7.21
C ALA A 75 5.07 2.29 7.00
N PHE A 76 4.82 1.89 5.75
CA PHE A 76 3.87 0.86 5.35
C PHE A 76 4.63 -0.45 5.08
N TYR A 77 4.02 -1.58 5.44
CA TYR A 77 4.66 -2.89 5.41
C TYR A 77 4.04 -3.79 4.33
N GLY A 78 4.82 -4.77 3.91
CA GLY A 78 4.42 -5.92 3.10
C GLY A 78 5.03 -7.17 3.73
N GLU A 79 5.40 -8.15 2.92
CA GLU A 79 5.94 -9.43 3.40
C GLU A 79 7.23 -9.81 2.67
N LYS A 80 8.21 -10.34 3.41
CA LYS A 80 9.39 -10.98 2.83
C LYS A 80 9.75 -12.21 3.64
N ASN A 81 9.85 -13.36 2.97
CA ASN A 81 10.18 -14.65 3.59
C ASN A 81 9.25 -15.00 4.78
N GLY A 82 7.93 -14.74 4.64
CA GLY A 82 6.94 -15.00 5.68
C GLY A 82 6.90 -13.98 6.82
N GLU A 83 7.69 -12.91 6.76
CA GLU A 83 7.80 -11.90 7.83
C GLU A 83 7.36 -10.50 7.35
N VAL A 84 6.66 -9.79 8.23
CA VAL A 84 6.21 -8.41 8.00
C VAL A 84 7.43 -7.50 7.82
N THR A 85 7.55 -6.87 6.66
CA THR A 85 8.74 -6.11 6.25
C THR A 85 8.36 -4.74 5.71
N ALA A 86 9.10 -3.70 6.10
CA ALA A 86 8.81 -2.34 5.64
C ALA A 86 9.08 -2.19 4.13
N VAL A 87 8.15 -1.56 3.42
CA VAL A 87 8.18 -1.41 1.96
C VAL A 87 8.26 0.07 1.57
N ILE A 88 7.26 0.85 1.96
CA ILE A 88 7.25 2.32 1.76
C ILE A 88 7.59 2.95 3.10
N THR A 89 8.72 3.65 3.17
CA THR A 89 9.24 4.27 4.38
C THR A 89 9.39 5.78 4.17
N GLN A 90 9.56 6.54 5.24
CA GLN A 90 9.89 7.97 5.13
C GLN A 90 11.15 8.26 4.29
N SER A 91 12.11 7.33 4.27
CA SER A 91 13.37 7.49 3.54
C SER A 91 13.24 7.24 2.04
N ASN A 92 12.30 6.39 1.59
CA ASN A 92 12.12 6.06 0.17
C ASN A 92 10.80 6.55 -0.44
N CYS A 93 9.88 7.12 0.36
CA CYS A 93 8.55 7.49 -0.11
C CYS A 93 8.56 8.51 -1.25
N GLU A 94 9.57 9.39 -1.34
CA GLU A 94 9.71 10.32 -2.45
C GLU A 94 9.81 9.59 -3.78
N ASP A 95 10.77 8.68 -3.88
CA ASP A 95 11.06 7.96 -5.12
C ASP A 95 9.91 7.02 -5.50
N LEU A 96 9.20 6.49 -4.50
CA LEU A 96 8.17 5.46 -4.70
C LEU A 96 6.75 6.01 -4.90
N THR A 97 6.45 7.22 -4.40
CA THR A 97 5.05 7.70 -4.34
C THR A 97 4.79 9.04 -5.00
N LYS A 98 5.83 9.65 -5.57
CA LYS A 98 5.71 10.89 -6.34
C LYS A 98 4.68 10.72 -7.46
N GLN A 99 3.75 11.67 -7.54
CA GLN A 99 2.65 11.70 -8.51
C GLN A 99 1.69 10.49 -8.43
N LEU A 100 1.62 9.82 -7.29
CA LEU A 100 0.65 8.75 -7.03
C LEU A 100 -0.48 9.22 -6.12
N HIS A 101 -1.61 8.53 -6.21
CA HIS A 101 -2.61 8.52 -5.15
C HIS A 101 -2.42 7.25 -4.32
N VAL A 102 -2.30 7.37 -3.01
CA VAL A 102 -2.11 6.23 -2.10
C VAL A 102 -3.26 6.16 -1.10
N TYR A 103 -3.89 4.99 -1.01
CA TYR A 103 -4.85 4.64 0.02
C TYR A 103 -4.29 3.50 0.87
N THR A 104 -4.25 3.69 2.18
CA THR A 104 -3.78 2.66 3.10
C THR A 104 -4.86 2.29 4.10
N PHE A 105 -5.17 1.00 4.18
CA PHE A 105 -5.89 0.43 5.30
C PHE A 105 -4.85 -0.17 6.27
N ALA A 106 -4.14 0.71 6.97
CA ALA A 106 -2.99 0.37 7.80
C ALA A 106 -2.86 1.36 8.97
N CYS A 107 -2.37 0.90 10.12
CA CYS A 107 -2.24 1.72 11.33
C CYS A 107 -1.32 2.93 11.11
N LEU A 108 -1.70 4.10 11.65
CA LEU A 108 -0.83 5.27 11.89
C LEU A 108 -0.03 5.80 10.68
N THR A 109 -0.34 5.41 9.44
CA THR A 109 0.44 5.85 8.26
C THR A 109 0.30 7.34 7.98
N ASN A 110 -0.80 7.97 8.43
CA ASN A 110 -1.13 9.35 8.09
C ASN A 110 -1.19 10.31 9.30
N GLY A 111 -0.70 9.88 10.47
CA GLY A 111 -0.58 10.76 11.64
C GLY A 111 0.40 11.92 11.41
N ASP A 112 0.49 12.84 12.38
CA ASP A 112 1.38 13.99 12.30
C ASP A 112 2.84 13.57 12.07
N ASN A 113 3.46 14.14 11.02
CA ASN A 113 4.81 13.80 10.56
C ASN A 113 5.01 12.33 10.14
N CYS A 114 3.96 11.56 9.90
CA CYS A 114 4.08 10.18 9.48
C CYS A 114 4.38 10.02 7.98
N VAL A 115 4.59 8.78 7.54
CA VAL A 115 5.00 8.43 6.18
C VAL A 115 4.08 9.03 5.11
N GLY A 116 2.77 9.08 5.34
CA GLY A 116 1.80 9.69 4.43
C GLY A 116 1.96 11.20 4.30
N GLN A 117 2.09 11.93 5.42
CA GLN A 117 2.34 13.37 5.41
C GLN A 117 3.69 13.71 4.74
N THR A 118 4.70 12.88 5.02
CA THR A 118 6.03 12.99 4.40
C THR A 118 5.93 12.79 2.89
N ALA A 119 5.26 11.73 2.43
CA ALA A 119 5.06 11.44 1.02
C ALA A 119 4.35 12.58 0.27
N ILE A 120 3.28 13.13 0.86
CA ILE A 120 2.56 14.30 0.30
C ILE A 120 3.51 15.49 0.15
N SER A 121 4.28 15.83 1.19
CA SER A 121 5.24 16.94 1.15
C SER A 121 6.32 16.78 0.07
N LYS A 122 6.56 15.54 -0.38
CA LYS A 122 7.55 15.16 -1.39
C LYS A 122 6.95 14.89 -2.77
N GLY A 123 5.67 15.21 -2.98
CA GLY A 123 5.04 15.20 -4.31
C GLY A 123 4.12 14.01 -4.58
N CYS A 124 3.75 13.22 -3.59
CA CYS A 124 2.57 12.35 -3.69
C CYS A 124 1.31 13.20 -3.84
N TYR A 125 0.39 12.86 -4.77
CA TYR A 125 -0.81 13.67 -5.02
C TYR A 125 -1.80 13.60 -3.86
N SER A 126 -1.95 12.44 -3.24
CA SER A 126 -2.77 12.29 -2.03
C SER A 126 -2.39 11.04 -1.26
N TRP A 127 -2.50 11.10 0.06
CA TRP A 127 -2.43 9.94 0.94
C TRP A 127 -3.65 9.89 1.85
N LEU A 128 -4.44 8.82 1.75
CA LEU A 128 -5.55 8.55 2.65
C LEU A 128 -5.20 7.34 3.52
N GLY A 129 -5.07 7.56 4.83
CA GLY A 129 -4.70 6.53 5.80
C GLY A 129 -5.07 6.90 7.23
N TYR A 130 -4.84 5.98 8.18
CA TYR A 130 -5.22 6.18 9.57
C TYR A 130 -4.22 7.10 10.30
N VAL A 131 -4.76 8.01 11.13
CA VAL A 131 -3.98 8.91 12.02
C VAL A 131 -3.71 8.31 13.40
N VAL A 132 -4.32 7.16 13.69
CA VAL A 132 -4.18 6.41 14.95
C VAL A 132 -3.88 4.95 14.66
N ARG A 133 -3.45 4.19 15.68
CA ARG A 133 -3.48 2.73 15.57
C ARG A 133 -4.94 2.29 15.41
N ALA A 134 -5.22 1.49 14.39
CA ALA A 134 -6.52 0.84 14.27
C ALA A 134 -6.60 -0.19 15.41
N ILE A 135 -7.37 0.12 16.45
CA ILE A 135 -7.72 -0.84 17.48
C ILE A 135 -8.80 -1.72 16.87
N ALA A 136 -8.44 -2.90 16.37
CA ALA A 136 -9.41 -3.94 16.10
C ALA A 136 -9.94 -4.41 17.46
N SER A 137 -11.00 -3.76 17.97
CA SER A 137 -11.69 -4.26 19.14
C SER A 137 -12.34 -5.57 18.76
N THR A 138 -11.84 -6.67 19.32
CA THR A 138 -12.49 -7.98 19.28
C THR A 138 -13.86 -7.83 19.94
N HIS A 139 -14.92 -7.90 19.13
CA HIS A 139 -16.28 -8.16 19.60
C HIS A 139 -16.55 -9.66 19.49
#